data_AF-A0A9P8YJD6-F1
#
_entry.id   AF-A0A9P8YJD6-F1
#
_cell.length_a   1.000
_cell.length_b   1.000
_cell.length_c   1.000
_cell.angle_alpha   90.00
_cell.angle_beta   90.00
_cell.angle_gamma   90.00
#
_symmetry.space_group_name_H-M   'P 1'
#
loop_
_entity.id
_entity.type
_entity.pdbx_description
1 polymer ?
#
loop_
_entity_poly.entity_id
_entity_poly.type
_entity_poly.pdbx_seq_one_letter_code
_entity_poly.pdbx_strand_id
1 'polypeptide(L)'
;MYSNPASVAIAAFGLFSVVSSHGLVVNIKGANGVTMPGLSVADGTPRDCSSNGCGSQADTSIIRDREIQSGQCGPLGRTQGNGPVDASVMIANFMSGVAAPTNNGAEGAPGVEDNIPSNIGSASRGGRTNNNRRQLGNLLGGLLGGIGGGGRGGNAAGQKTSTASETSVAATAGQGATNGLPTASDDGKVTVTYRQINQDGAGPLEAMVDGTSGGTTMSAFQKATVVQNVPGFVAGLSLATNTDFPVEIQMPAGMTCDGTVGGASNVCIVRLRNNTPAGPFGGSAAFTQSPAARKRAIEYRLKKRAEEKRDAVARRYNAYIRSSSNE
;
A
#
# COMPACT_ATOMS: atom_id res chain seq x y z
N MET A 1 36.22 -50.10 -11.52
CA MET A 1 34.90 -50.04 -12.19
C MET A 1 33.96 -49.34 -11.24
N TYR A 2 33.61 -48.09 -11.56
CA TYR A 2 32.75 -47.23 -10.75
C TYR A 2 31.28 -47.64 -10.91
N SER A 3 30.58 -47.91 -9.80
CA SER A 3 29.12 -48.08 -9.76
C SER A 3 28.48 -46.85 -9.09
N ASN A 4 27.64 -46.15 -9.87
CA ASN A 4 26.87 -44.97 -9.48
C ASN A 4 25.80 -45.30 -8.42
N PRO A 5 25.64 -44.52 -7.34
CA PRO A 5 24.40 -44.48 -6.61
C PRO A 5 23.45 -43.47 -7.25
N ALA A 6 22.27 -43.95 -7.66
CA ALA A 6 21.19 -43.13 -8.17
C ALA A 6 20.76 -42.08 -7.13
N SER A 7 20.90 -40.80 -7.48
CA SER A 7 20.38 -39.68 -6.69
C SER A 7 18.86 -39.63 -6.84
N VAL A 8 18.16 -39.93 -5.75
CA VAL A 8 16.72 -39.69 -5.63
C VAL A 8 16.51 -38.18 -5.51
N ALA A 9 16.09 -37.54 -6.60
CA ALA A 9 15.63 -36.16 -6.58
C ALA A 9 14.23 -36.12 -5.95
N ILE A 10 14.17 -35.78 -4.66
CA ILE A 10 12.92 -35.39 -4.01
C ILE A 10 12.55 -34.01 -4.54
N ALA A 11 11.63 -33.96 -5.51
CA ALA A 11 11.00 -32.73 -5.94
C ALA A 11 10.21 -32.15 -4.75
N ALA A 12 10.78 -31.16 -4.08
CA ALA A 12 10.07 -30.35 -3.10
C ALA A 12 9.04 -29.49 -3.86
N PHE A 13 7.83 -30.02 -4.03
CA PHE A 13 6.68 -29.20 -4.39
C PHE A 13 6.42 -28.25 -3.24
N GLY A 14 6.89 -27.00 -3.37
CA GLY A 14 6.49 -25.93 -2.48
C GLY A 14 4.98 -25.77 -2.53
N LEU A 15 4.29 -26.02 -1.41
CA LEU A 15 2.89 -25.65 -1.25
C LEU A 15 2.77 -24.13 -1.39
N PHE A 16 2.40 -23.66 -2.58
CA PHE A 16 1.99 -22.29 -2.80
C PHE A 16 0.68 -22.07 -2.05
N SER A 17 0.73 -21.35 -0.93
CA SER A 17 -0.46 -20.79 -0.30
C SER A 17 -0.98 -19.69 -1.22
N VAL A 18 -1.88 -20.10 -2.10
CA VAL A 18 -2.72 -19.25 -2.94
C VAL A 18 -3.70 -18.56 -2.02
N VAL A 19 -3.57 -17.24 -1.86
CA VAL A 19 -4.44 -16.48 -0.98
C VAL A 19 -5.08 -15.37 -1.77
N SER A 20 -6.39 -15.30 -1.59
CA SER A 20 -7.30 -14.30 -2.12
C SER A 20 -6.87 -12.91 -1.60
N SER A 21 -6.72 -11.95 -2.51
CA SER A 21 -5.98 -10.70 -2.27
C SER A 21 -6.93 -9.51 -2.28
N HIS A 22 -6.95 -8.73 -1.20
CA HIS A 22 -8.20 -8.03 -0.88
C HIS A 22 -8.14 -6.51 -0.71
N GLY A 23 -7.02 -5.86 -0.99
CA GLY A 23 -7.07 -4.42 -1.23
C GLY A 23 -5.92 -3.89 -2.08
N LEU A 24 -6.25 -2.87 -2.88
CA LEU A 24 -5.48 -2.39 -4.02
C LEU A 24 -5.19 -0.90 -3.88
N VAL A 25 -3.98 -0.47 -4.23
CA VAL A 25 -3.72 0.95 -4.50
C VAL A 25 -4.17 1.24 -5.93
N VAL A 26 -5.34 1.89 -6.07
CA VAL A 26 -5.95 2.17 -7.37
C VAL A 26 -5.21 3.28 -8.10
N ASN A 27 -4.89 4.35 -7.39
CA ASN A 27 -4.18 5.49 -7.95
C ASN A 27 -3.50 6.29 -6.84
N ILE A 28 -2.62 7.17 -7.28
CA ILE A 28 -2.06 8.26 -6.48
C ILE A 28 -2.47 9.60 -7.10
N LYS A 29 -2.88 10.52 -6.24
CA LYS A 29 -3.21 11.90 -6.62
C LYS A 29 -2.14 12.85 -6.10
N GLY A 30 -1.48 13.53 -7.02
CA GLY A 30 -0.43 14.49 -6.72
C GLY A 30 -0.97 15.86 -6.34
N ALA A 31 -0.19 16.62 -5.59
CA ALA A 31 -0.49 18.02 -5.28
C ALA A 31 -0.47 18.91 -6.53
N ASN A 32 0.23 18.49 -7.58
CA ASN A 32 0.19 19.09 -8.92
C ASN A 32 -1.08 18.76 -9.73
N GLY A 33 -2.06 18.07 -9.15
CA GLY A 33 -3.32 17.71 -9.81
C GLY A 33 -3.23 16.48 -10.73
N VAL A 34 -2.02 15.93 -10.93
CA VAL A 34 -1.81 14.73 -11.74
C VAL A 34 -2.25 13.50 -10.98
N THR A 35 -2.98 12.61 -11.65
CA THR A 35 -3.37 11.30 -11.10
C THR A 35 -2.72 10.21 -11.94
N MET A 36 -2.08 9.24 -11.29
CA MET A 36 -1.44 8.10 -11.95
C MET A 36 -2.00 6.80 -11.35
N PRO A 37 -2.28 5.78 -12.16
CA PRO A 37 -2.63 4.45 -11.66
C PRO A 37 -1.57 3.88 -10.70
N GLY A 38 -2.02 3.03 -9.77
CA GLY A 38 -1.11 2.25 -8.93
C GLY A 38 -0.22 1.32 -9.77
N LEU A 39 0.94 0.96 -9.23
CA LEU A 39 1.98 0.26 -10.01
C LEU A 39 1.62 -1.18 -10.37
N SER A 40 0.65 -1.77 -9.69
CA SER A 40 0.15 -3.12 -9.98
C SER A 40 -1.12 -3.12 -10.82
N VAL A 41 -1.77 -1.96 -11.01
CA VAL A 41 -3.07 -1.86 -11.69
C VAL A 41 -2.96 -2.37 -13.12
N ALA A 42 -3.95 -3.18 -13.53
CA ALA A 42 -3.99 -3.75 -14.87
C ALA A 42 -5.36 -3.52 -15.52
N ASP A 43 -5.35 -2.98 -16.74
CA ASP A 43 -6.57 -2.84 -17.55
C ASP A 43 -7.20 -4.20 -17.82
N GLY A 44 -8.52 -4.25 -17.90
CA GLY A 44 -9.26 -5.52 -18.03
C GLY A 44 -9.64 -6.15 -16.69
N THR A 45 -9.15 -5.63 -15.55
CA THR A 45 -9.52 -6.14 -14.23
C THR A 45 -10.95 -5.73 -13.86
N PRO A 46 -11.87 -6.67 -13.58
CA PRO A 46 -13.23 -6.34 -13.16
C PRO A 46 -13.26 -5.57 -11.84
N ARG A 47 -14.09 -4.52 -11.76
CA ARG A 47 -14.22 -3.67 -10.56
C ARG A 47 -15.63 -3.66 -9.97
N ASP A 48 -16.53 -4.45 -10.53
CA ASP A 48 -17.95 -4.59 -10.16
C ASP A 48 -18.25 -5.83 -9.33
N CYS A 49 -17.24 -6.67 -9.06
CA CYS A 49 -17.33 -7.84 -8.21
C CYS A 49 -16.25 -7.79 -7.12
N SER A 50 -16.37 -8.64 -6.10
CA SER A 50 -15.50 -8.63 -4.90
C SER A 50 -14.88 -9.99 -4.59
N SER A 51 -15.00 -10.95 -5.50
CA SER A 51 -14.51 -12.32 -5.34
C SER A 51 -13.28 -12.57 -6.22
N ASN A 52 -12.50 -13.58 -5.86
CA ASN A 52 -11.36 -13.96 -6.67
C ASN A 52 -11.81 -14.65 -7.97
N GLY A 53 -12.90 -15.43 -7.92
CA GLY A 53 -13.42 -16.18 -9.07
C GLY A 53 -13.83 -15.29 -10.25
N CYS A 54 -14.19 -14.03 -10.02
CA CYS A 54 -14.49 -13.08 -11.09
C CYS A 54 -13.26 -12.30 -11.58
N GLY A 55 -12.08 -12.47 -10.98
CA GLY A 55 -10.84 -11.81 -11.38
C GLY A 55 -10.63 -10.39 -10.83
N SER A 56 -11.52 -9.86 -9.98
CA SER A 56 -11.41 -8.49 -9.43
C SER A 56 -10.15 -8.20 -8.60
N GLN A 57 -9.47 -9.27 -8.20
CA GLN A 57 -8.32 -9.27 -7.32
C GLN A 57 -7.00 -9.54 -8.07
N ALA A 58 -7.07 -9.79 -9.37
CA ALA A 58 -5.94 -10.28 -10.17
C ALA A 58 -4.72 -9.33 -10.12
N ASP A 59 -4.95 -8.03 -9.91
CA ASP A 59 -3.95 -6.98 -9.91
C ASP A 59 -3.62 -6.43 -8.49
N THR A 60 -4.11 -7.10 -7.45
CA THR A 60 -3.73 -6.79 -6.08
C THR A 60 -2.34 -7.35 -5.76
N SER A 61 -1.48 -6.54 -5.15
CA SER A 61 -0.16 -6.99 -4.72
C SER A 61 -0.23 -7.87 -3.48
N ILE A 62 0.37 -9.05 -3.57
CA ILE A 62 0.70 -9.95 -2.47
C ILE A 62 2.13 -9.61 -2.01
N ILE A 63 2.28 -9.07 -0.79
CA ILE A 63 3.54 -8.47 -0.29
C ILE A 63 4.03 -9.22 0.96
N ARG A 64 4.36 -10.50 0.77
CA ARG A 64 4.83 -11.39 1.83
C ARG A 64 6.34 -11.26 2.04
N ASP A 65 6.75 -11.07 3.29
CA ASP A 65 8.17 -10.96 3.63
C ASP A 65 8.95 -12.22 3.27
N ARG A 66 8.33 -13.41 3.37
CA ARG A 66 8.95 -14.67 2.94
C ARG A 66 9.25 -14.69 1.44
N GLU A 67 8.33 -14.21 0.59
CA GLU A 67 8.50 -14.19 -0.87
C GLU A 67 9.56 -13.16 -1.29
N ILE A 68 9.64 -12.03 -0.57
CA ILE A 68 10.68 -11.03 -0.76
C ILE A 68 12.05 -11.58 -0.36
N GLN A 69 12.14 -12.24 0.81
CA GLN A 69 13.39 -12.80 1.33
C GLN A 69 13.92 -13.97 0.48
N SER A 70 13.03 -14.78 -0.09
CA SER A 70 13.43 -15.87 -0.98
C SER A 70 13.77 -15.40 -2.41
N GLY A 71 13.53 -14.13 -2.74
CA GLY A 71 13.72 -13.58 -4.09
C GLY A 71 12.62 -13.99 -5.08
N GLN A 72 11.50 -14.56 -4.61
CA GLN A 72 10.36 -14.89 -5.47
C GLN A 72 9.70 -13.63 -6.06
N CYS A 73 9.72 -12.52 -5.33
CA CYS A 73 9.30 -11.21 -5.81
C CYS A 73 10.14 -10.09 -5.17
N GLY A 74 10.08 -8.89 -5.75
CA GLY A 74 10.71 -7.71 -5.17
C GLY A 74 9.88 -7.07 -4.05
N PRO A 75 10.35 -5.96 -3.45
CA PRO A 75 9.65 -5.26 -2.38
C PRO A 75 8.23 -4.78 -2.71
N LEU A 76 7.84 -4.70 -3.99
CA LEU A 76 6.50 -4.32 -4.42
C LEU A 76 5.52 -5.51 -4.45
N GLY A 77 6.01 -6.72 -4.13
CA GLY A 77 5.25 -7.94 -4.15
C GLY A 77 5.04 -8.49 -5.56
N ARG A 78 4.01 -9.32 -5.70
CA ARG A 78 3.55 -9.88 -6.97
C ARG A 78 2.03 -9.92 -7.03
N THR A 79 1.49 -9.92 -8.23
CA THR A 79 0.05 -10.09 -8.49
C THR A 79 -0.24 -11.49 -9.01
N GLN A 80 -1.51 -11.88 -9.01
CA GLN A 80 -1.93 -13.16 -9.59
C GLN A 80 -1.95 -13.09 -11.13
N GLY A 81 -2.34 -11.93 -11.70
CA GLY A 81 -2.48 -11.76 -13.15
C GLY A 81 -1.18 -11.45 -13.89
N ASN A 82 -0.20 -10.81 -13.23
CA ASN A 82 1.02 -10.31 -13.89
C ASN A 82 2.34 -10.68 -13.19
N GLY A 83 2.31 -11.45 -12.10
CA GLY A 83 3.53 -11.86 -11.39
C GLY A 83 4.22 -10.69 -10.66
N PRO A 84 5.56 -10.71 -10.49
CA PRO A 84 6.29 -9.68 -9.75
C PRO A 84 6.01 -8.26 -10.27
N VAL A 85 5.74 -7.33 -9.35
CA VAL A 85 5.45 -5.93 -9.69
C VAL A 85 6.76 -5.17 -9.94
N ASP A 86 6.88 -4.59 -11.13
CA ASP A 86 7.98 -3.68 -11.51
C ASP A 86 7.44 -2.27 -11.75
N ALA A 87 7.92 -1.32 -10.94
CA ALA A 87 7.56 0.09 -11.04
C ALA A 87 7.89 0.68 -12.42
N SER A 88 8.95 0.19 -13.07
CA SER A 88 9.43 0.71 -14.35
C SER A 88 8.39 0.58 -15.45
N VAL A 89 7.56 -0.46 -15.41
CA VAL A 89 6.53 -0.74 -16.42
C VAL A 89 5.44 0.33 -16.39
N MET A 90 4.83 0.54 -15.23
CA MET A 90 3.74 1.53 -15.10
C MET A 90 4.24 2.96 -15.26
N ILE A 91 5.43 3.27 -14.71
CA ILE A 91 6.03 4.60 -14.87
C ILE A 91 6.37 4.88 -16.33
N ALA A 92 6.98 3.93 -17.06
CA ALA A 92 7.28 4.13 -18.47
C ALA A 92 6.01 4.29 -19.30
N ASN A 93 4.98 3.46 -19.09
CA ASN A 93 3.69 3.63 -19.77
C ASN A 93 3.11 5.03 -19.52
N PHE A 94 3.08 5.48 -18.27
CA PHE A 94 2.56 6.81 -17.96
C PHE A 94 3.41 7.94 -18.57
N MET A 95 4.73 7.79 -18.60
CA MET A 95 5.64 8.81 -19.11
C MET A 95 5.72 8.89 -20.64
N SER A 96 5.58 7.78 -21.35
CA SER A 96 5.84 7.73 -22.80
C SER A 96 4.81 6.97 -23.63
N GLY A 97 3.79 6.38 -23.00
CA GLY A 97 2.72 5.65 -23.69
C GLY A 97 3.14 4.28 -24.22
N VAL A 98 4.29 3.74 -23.79
CA VAL A 98 4.69 2.36 -24.10
C VAL A 98 3.68 1.36 -23.56
N ALA A 99 3.65 0.14 -24.11
CA ALA A 99 2.67 -0.88 -23.71
C ALA A 99 2.65 -1.12 -22.19
N ALA A 100 1.45 -1.21 -21.64
CA ALA A 100 1.19 -1.36 -20.21
C ALA A 100 0.77 -2.80 -19.86
N PRO A 101 0.73 -3.16 -18.57
CA PRO A 101 0.23 -4.46 -18.15
C PRO A 101 -1.27 -4.54 -18.42
N THR A 102 -1.68 -5.58 -19.15
CA THR A 102 -3.08 -5.98 -19.26
C THR A 102 -3.34 -7.11 -18.28
N ASN A 103 -4.56 -7.23 -17.78
CA ASN A 103 -4.92 -8.36 -16.95
C ASN A 103 -5.03 -9.62 -17.83
N ASN A 104 -4.17 -10.61 -17.59
CA ASN A 104 -4.23 -11.91 -18.26
C ASN A 104 -5.35 -12.82 -17.71
N GLY A 105 -6.26 -12.27 -16.91
CA GLY A 105 -7.32 -13.00 -16.21
C GLY A 105 -6.80 -13.72 -14.97
N ALA A 106 -7.70 -14.40 -14.26
CA ALA A 106 -7.35 -15.28 -13.13
C ALA A 106 -6.77 -16.64 -13.60
N GLU A 107 -6.62 -16.86 -14.91
CA GLU A 107 -6.15 -18.12 -15.50
C GLU A 107 -4.67 -18.35 -15.17
N GLY A 108 -4.44 -18.93 -13.99
CA GLY A 108 -3.12 -19.23 -13.45
C GLY A 108 -3.05 -19.39 -11.94
N ALA A 109 -4.11 -19.01 -11.19
CA ALA A 109 -4.13 -19.16 -9.74
C ALA A 109 -5.46 -19.79 -9.25
N PRO A 110 -5.47 -21.02 -8.72
CA PRO A 110 -6.62 -21.58 -8.03
C PRO A 110 -6.72 -20.91 -6.65
N GLY A 111 -7.20 -19.67 -6.58
CA GLY A 111 -7.52 -19.06 -5.28
C GLY A 111 -8.77 -19.72 -4.72
N VAL A 112 -8.62 -20.48 -3.64
CA VAL A 112 -9.76 -20.93 -2.81
C VAL A 112 -10.26 -19.70 -2.06
N GLU A 113 -11.52 -19.36 -2.23
CA GLU A 113 -12.16 -18.34 -1.40
C GLU A 113 -12.13 -18.81 0.06
N ASP A 114 -11.73 -17.93 0.98
CA ASP A 114 -11.89 -18.21 2.40
C ASP A 114 -13.38 -18.41 2.65
N ASN A 115 -13.77 -19.59 3.15
CA ASN A 115 -15.14 -19.89 3.54
C ASN A 115 -15.49 -19.04 4.77
N ILE A 116 -15.89 -17.79 4.55
CA ILE A 116 -16.48 -16.97 5.59
C ILE A 116 -17.91 -17.47 5.79
N PRO A 117 -18.25 -18.03 6.96
CA PRO A 117 -19.61 -18.47 7.23
C PRO A 117 -20.57 -17.28 7.06
N SER A 118 -21.61 -17.47 6.25
CA SER A 118 -22.64 -16.48 5.88
C SER A 118 -23.46 -15.92 7.06
N ASN A 119 -23.10 -16.30 8.28
CA ASN A 119 -23.73 -15.99 9.55
C ASN A 119 -23.07 -14.82 10.32
N ILE A 120 -22.08 -14.10 9.77
CA ILE A 120 -21.58 -12.84 10.36
C ILE A 120 -22.34 -11.60 9.81
N GLY A 121 -23.21 -11.77 8.82
CA GLY A 121 -24.09 -10.70 8.29
C GLY A 121 -25.59 -11.03 8.27
N SER A 122 -25.98 -12.24 8.69
CA SER A 122 -27.37 -12.72 8.65
C SER A 122 -27.79 -13.19 10.03
N ALA A 123 -28.15 -12.24 10.88
CA ALA A 123 -29.07 -12.54 11.98
C ALA A 123 -30.44 -12.84 11.34
N SER A 124 -30.67 -14.12 11.06
CA SER A 124 -31.97 -14.79 11.02
C SER A 124 -33.10 -14.08 10.25
N ARG A 125 -33.16 -14.29 8.93
CA ARG A 125 -34.44 -14.30 8.20
C ARG A 125 -35.11 -15.66 8.37
N GLY A 126 -35.64 -15.90 9.57
CA GLY A 126 -36.54 -17.01 9.89
C GLY A 126 -37.76 -16.45 10.62
N GLY A 127 -38.92 -16.48 9.96
CA GLY A 127 -40.11 -15.70 10.32
C GLY A 127 -40.60 -15.86 11.76
N ARG A 128 -40.82 -14.73 12.43
CA ARG A 128 -41.86 -14.57 13.46
C ARG A 128 -42.54 -13.21 13.31
N THR A 129 -43.84 -13.32 13.16
CA THR A 129 -44.93 -12.35 13.08
C THR A 129 -44.79 -11.14 14.01
N ASN A 130 -45.12 -9.96 13.47
CA ASN A 130 -45.65 -8.72 14.06
C ASN A 130 -45.35 -8.31 15.52
N ASN A 131 -45.19 -6.99 15.65
CA ASN A 131 -45.23 -6.12 16.84
C ASN A 131 -43.92 -5.99 17.64
N ASN A 132 -43.08 -5.01 17.25
CA ASN A 132 -42.59 -3.94 18.16
C ASN A 132 -41.63 -2.98 17.43
N ARG A 133 -42.20 -2.19 16.52
CA ARG A 133 -41.52 -1.18 15.71
C ARG A 133 -41.44 0.19 16.40
N ARG A 134 -41.09 0.30 17.69
CA ARG A 134 -41.10 1.62 18.40
C ARG A 134 -40.09 1.84 19.57
N GLN A 135 -38.93 1.16 19.62
CA GLN A 135 -37.98 1.46 20.72
C GLN A 135 -36.49 1.54 20.39
N LEU A 136 -36.08 1.30 19.14
CA LEU A 136 -34.66 1.37 18.73
C LEU A 136 -34.31 2.58 17.85
N GLY A 137 -35.13 3.64 17.89
CA GLY A 137 -34.92 4.87 17.11
C GLY A 137 -34.17 5.99 17.86
N ASN A 138 -34.02 5.89 19.20
CA ASN A 138 -33.52 6.99 20.04
C ASN A 138 -32.16 6.74 20.71
N LEU A 139 -31.50 5.60 20.46
CA LEU A 139 -30.18 5.31 21.04
C LEU A 139 -29.00 5.58 20.07
N LEU A 140 -29.29 5.78 18.79
CA LEU A 140 -28.29 6.02 17.73
C LEU A 140 -28.15 7.49 17.30
N GLY A 141 -28.90 8.41 17.92
CA GLY A 141 -28.86 9.85 17.62
C GLY A 141 -27.92 10.68 18.51
N GLY A 142 -27.27 10.08 19.51
CA GLY A 142 -26.58 10.81 20.59
C GLY A 142 -25.05 10.75 20.63
N LEU A 143 -24.39 9.98 19.74
CA LEU A 143 -22.92 9.78 19.81
C LEU A 143 -22.12 10.54 18.72
N LEU A 144 -22.74 11.52 18.06
CA LEU A 144 -22.09 12.38 17.07
C LEU A 144 -22.01 13.86 17.51
N GLY A 145 -21.70 14.10 18.78
CA GLY A 145 -21.64 15.44 19.35
C GLY A 145 -20.44 15.69 20.27
N GLY A 146 -19.27 15.97 19.68
CA GLY A 146 -18.34 16.99 20.18
C GLY A 146 -17.37 16.67 21.34
N ILE A 147 -16.12 17.10 21.07
CA ILE A 147 -15.14 17.70 21.99
C ILE A 147 -14.01 16.78 22.52
N GLY A 148 -12.83 16.91 21.87
CA GLY A 148 -11.61 17.39 22.54
C GLY A 148 -10.58 16.37 23.04
N GLY A 149 -9.44 16.28 22.34
CA GLY A 149 -8.15 15.98 22.98
C GLY A 149 -7.21 15.00 22.24
N GLY A 150 -6.15 15.54 21.62
CA GLY A 150 -4.82 14.92 21.58
C GLY A 150 -4.57 13.74 20.62
N GLY A 151 -4.20 14.07 19.37
CA GLY A 151 -3.28 13.31 18.52
C GLY A 151 -3.47 11.80 18.35
N ARG A 152 -4.14 11.39 17.25
CA ARG A 152 -3.99 10.10 16.55
C ARG A 152 -4.77 10.16 15.23
N GLY A 153 -4.16 9.67 14.14
CA GLY A 153 -4.64 9.83 12.75
C GLY A 153 -6.11 9.44 12.54
N GLY A 154 -6.78 10.18 11.66
CA GLY A 154 -8.21 9.99 11.37
C GLY A 154 -8.47 8.77 10.47
N ASN A 155 -9.63 8.16 10.64
CA ASN A 155 -10.12 7.14 9.71
C ASN A 155 -10.75 7.80 8.48
N ALA A 156 -10.45 7.30 7.29
CA ALA A 156 -11.05 7.78 6.05
C ALA A 156 -12.51 7.37 5.92
N ALA A 157 -13.36 8.29 5.45
CA ALA A 157 -14.70 7.96 4.98
C ALA A 157 -14.58 7.27 3.62
N GLY A 158 -14.99 6.00 3.54
CA GLY A 158 -14.95 5.22 2.31
C GLY A 158 -16.10 5.56 1.36
N GLN A 159 -15.88 5.39 0.06
CA GLN A 159 -16.89 5.52 -0.99
C GLN A 159 -17.09 4.18 -1.68
N LYS A 160 -18.31 3.64 -1.68
CA LYS A 160 -18.60 2.42 -2.46
C LYS A 160 -18.50 2.73 -3.95
N THR A 161 -17.79 1.89 -4.67
CA THR A 161 -17.59 2.02 -6.12
C THR A 161 -17.90 0.70 -6.79
N SER A 162 -18.73 0.74 -7.84
CA SER A 162 -18.94 -0.37 -8.75
C SER A 162 -18.80 0.21 -10.14
N THR A 163 -17.60 0.09 -10.71
CA THR A 163 -17.32 0.53 -12.08
C THR A 163 -17.20 -0.68 -12.98
N ALA A 164 -17.30 -0.46 -14.29
CA ALA A 164 -16.89 -1.46 -15.26
C ALA A 164 -15.40 -1.83 -15.08
N SER A 165 -14.93 -2.73 -15.92
CA SER A 165 -13.52 -3.13 -15.99
C SER A 165 -12.56 -1.94 -15.92
N GLU A 166 -11.42 -2.13 -15.27
CA GLU A 166 -10.32 -1.18 -15.23
C GLU A 166 -9.87 -0.77 -16.65
N THR A 167 -9.71 0.54 -16.87
CA THR A 167 -9.22 1.12 -18.14
C THR A 167 -8.30 2.32 -17.92
N SER A 168 -7.92 2.61 -16.66
CA SER A 168 -7.18 3.83 -16.34
C SER A 168 -5.75 3.81 -16.87
N VAL A 169 -5.17 2.64 -17.10
CA VAL A 169 -3.78 2.53 -17.55
C VAL A 169 -3.66 3.02 -18.99
N ALA A 170 -4.44 2.46 -19.92
CA ALA A 170 -4.49 2.93 -21.31
C ALA A 170 -4.97 4.39 -21.41
N ALA A 171 -5.95 4.79 -20.58
CA ALA A 171 -6.48 6.16 -20.60
C ALA A 171 -5.46 7.22 -20.13
N THR A 172 -4.47 6.84 -19.32
CA THR A 172 -3.46 7.74 -18.77
C THR A 172 -2.06 7.58 -19.39
N ALA A 173 -1.91 6.63 -20.31
CA ALA A 173 -0.67 6.38 -21.04
C ALA A 173 -0.14 7.67 -21.70
N GLY A 174 1.14 7.97 -21.49
CA GLY A 174 1.82 9.13 -22.05
C GLY A 174 1.48 10.50 -21.42
N GLN A 175 0.51 10.60 -20.51
CA GLN A 175 0.15 11.88 -19.87
C GLN A 175 1.33 12.49 -19.08
N GLY A 176 2.22 11.65 -18.56
CA GLY A 176 3.41 12.06 -17.82
C GLY A 176 4.43 12.83 -18.66
N ALA A 177 4.43 12.68 -19.99
CA ALA A 177 5.31 13.45 -20.88
C ALA A 177 5.07 14.96 -20.77
N THR A 178 3.81 15.35 -20.55
CA THR A 178 3.41 16.77 -20.46
C THR A 178 3.29 17.22 -19.01
N ASN A 179 2.65 16.40 -18.16
CA ASN A 179 2.27 16.82 -16.82
C ASN A 179 3.28 16.41 -15.74
N GLY A 180 4.25 15.56 -16.08
CA GLY A 180 5.11 14.89 -15.11
C GLY A 180 4.36 13.88 -14.24
N LEU A 181 5.06 13.27 -13.28
CA LEU A 181 4.45 12.38 -12.30
C LEU A 181 3.67 13.15 -11.21
N PRO A 182 2.73 12.50 -10.51
CA PRO A 182 2.14 13.03 -9.29
C PRO A 182 3.19 13.51 -8.30
N THR A 183 2.99 14.67 -7.69
CA THR A 183 3.91 15.21 -6.67
C THR A 183 3.39 14.99 -5.25
N ALA A 184 4.30 14.78 -4.30
CA ALA A 184 4.00 15.04 -2.90
C ALA A 184 3.67 16.53 -2.68
N SER A 185 2.89 16.81 -1.65
CA SER A 185 2.60 18.17 -1.21
C SER A 185 3.85 18.90 -0.70
N ASP A 186 3.67 20.21 -0.51
CA ASP A 186 4.63 21.07 0.18
C ASP A 186 4.64 20.87 1.70
N ASP A 187 4.16 19.75 2.24
CA ASP A 187 4.54 19.24 3.56
C ASP A 187 5.07 17.79 3.49
N GLY A 188 5.20 17.21 2.30
CA GLY A 188 5.76 15.88 2.07
C GLY A 188 4.73 14.77 2.29
N LYS A 189 3.46 15.07 2.05
CA LYS A 189 2.36 14.12 2.10
C LYS A 189 2.00 13.65 0.69
N VAL A 190 1.57 12.41 0.59
CA VAL A 190 1.01 11.82 -0.63
C VAL A 190 -0.36 11.24 -0.32
N THR A 191 -1.28 11.36 -1.27
CA THR A 191 -2.63 10.80 -1.16
C THR A 191 -2.80 9.70 -2.18
N VAL A 192 -3.12 8.50 -1.71
CA VAL A 192 -3.46 7.35 -2.55
C VAL A 192 -4.92 6.98 -2.36
N THR A 193 -5.55 6.49 -3.42
CA THR A 193 -6.86 5.85 -3.32
C THR A 193 -6.63 4.36 -3.10
N TYR A 194 -7.00 3.86 -1.92
CA TYR A 194 -6.93 2.45 -1.59
C TYR A 194 -8.32 1.82 -1.67
N ARG A 195 -8.48 0.81 -2.52
CA ARG A 195 -9.72 0.04 -2.63
C ARG A 195 -9.66 -1.17 -1.73
N GLN A 196 -10.57 -1.23 -0.76
CA GLN A 196 -10.90 -2.47 -0.07
C GLN A 196 -11.85 -3.27 -0.97
N ILE A 197 -11.36 -4.36 -1.55
CA ILE A 197 -12.16 -5.24 -2.44
C ILE A 197 -13.13 -6.06 -1.58
N ASN A 198 -12.62 -6.68 -0.50
CA ASN A 198 -13.46 -7.31 0.50
C ASN A 198 -12.85 -7.25 1.92
N GLN A 199 -13.35 -8.08 2.85
CA GLN A 199 -13.01 -7.98 4.28
C GLN A 199 -11.51 -8.07 4.57
N ASP A 200 -10.76 -8.97 3.91
CA ASP A 200 -9.33 -9.13 4.22
C ASP A 200 -8.45 -8.02 3.62
N GLY A 201 -9.06 -7.04 2.95
CA GLY A 201 -8.43 -5.81 2.49
C GLY A 201 -8.47 -4.69 3.49
N ALA A 202 -9.15 -4.87 4.62
CA ALA A 202 -9.27 -3.81 5.59
C ALA A 202 -7.90 -3.40 6.14
N GLY A 203 -7.86 -2.16 6.63
CA GLY A 203 -6.73 -1.63 7.38
C GLY A 203 -6.65 -2.16 8.82
N PRO A 204 -5.76 -1.60 9.64
CA PRO A 204 -4.90 -0.46 9.31
C PRO A 204 -3.79 -0.84 8.33
N LEU A 205 -3.48 0.08 7.41
CA LEU A 205 -2.34 -0.07 6.50
C LEU A 205 -1.05 0.40 7.16
N GLU A 206 0.04 -0.28 6.85
CA GLU A 206 1.41 0.18 7.02
C GLU A 206 1.95 0.72 5.70
N ALA A 207 2.68 1.83 5.76
CA ALA A 207 3.33 2.42 4.60
C ALA A 207 4.85 2.48 4.77
N MET A 208 5.55 2.27 3.65
CA MET A 208 6.98 2.54 3.53
C MET A 208 7.25 3.31 2.25
N VAL A 209 8.28 4.16 2.27
CA VAL A 209 8.72 4.92 1.09
C VAL A 209 10.17 4.59 0.79
N ASP A 210 10.45 4.32 -0.48
CA ASP A 210 11.78 4.23 -1.06
C ASP A 210 12.07 5.50 -1.84
N GLY A 211 13.18 6.17 -1.50
CA GLY A 211 13.63 7.39 -2.15
C GLY A 211 14.73 7.20 -3.20
N THR A 212 15.24 5.98 -3.42
CA THR A 212 16.44 5.77 -4.23
C THR A 212 16.36 4.62 -5.22
N SER A 213 15.86 3.44 -4.81
CA SER A 213 16.03 2.21 -5.61
C SER A 213 14.94 1.97 -6.66
N GLY A 214 13.90 2.80 -6.67
CA GLY A 214 12.76 2.59 -7.56
C GLY A 214 11.89 1.40 -7.18
N GLY A 215 11.87 1.02 -5.91
CA GLY A 215 11.09 -0.09 -5.38
C GLY A 215 11.75 -1.46 -5.48
N THR A 216 13.01 -1.52 -5.92
CA THR A 216 13.73 -2.78 -6.19
C THR A 216 14.44 -3.34 -4.96
N THR A 217 14.79 -2.49 -3.99
CA THR A 217 15.65 -2.85 -2.85
C THR A 217 14.94 -2.60 -1.51
N MET A 218 14.76 -3.66 -0.72
CA MET A 218 14.03 -3.56 0.56
C MET A 218 14.70 -2.63 1.59
N SER A 219 16.03 -2.56 1.63
CA SER A 219 16.78 -1.69 2.54
C SER A 219 16.69 -0.20 2.19
N ALA A 220 16.22 0.15 0.99
CA ALA A 220 15.97 1.53 0.59
C ALA A 220 14.63 2.06 1.15
N PHE A 221 13.71 1.16 1.52
CA PHE A 221 12.43 1.53 2.11
C PHE A 221 12.57 1.94 3.58
N GLN A 222 11.98 3.06 3.93
CA GLN A 222 11.84 3.53 5.31
C GLN A 222 10.36 3.64 5.69
N LYS A 223 10.04 3.34 6.95
CA LYS A 223 8.66 3.42 7.45
C LYS A 223 8.14 4.85 7.34
N ALA A 224 6.95 4.99 6.76
CA ALA A 224 6.22 6.24 6.62
C ALA A 224 5.03 6.25 7.58
N THR A 225 4.57 7.45 7.96
CA THR A 225 3.41 7.59 8.85
C THR A 225 2.14 7.65 8.00
N VAL A 226 1.18 6.77 8.25
CA VAL A 226 -0.16 6.87 7.65
C VAL A 226 -1.00 7.82 8.50
N VAL A 227 -1.23 9.03 7.98
CA VAL A 227 -1.91 10.13 8.67
C VAL A 227 -3.42 9.96 8.65
N GLN A 228 -3.94 9.51 7.50
CA GLN A 228 -5.33 9.13 7.32
C GLN A 228 -5.36 7.70 6.79
N ASN A 229 -5.99 6.79 7.54
CA ASN A 229 -5.92 5.36 7.25
C ASN A 229 -7.29 4.79 6.85
N VAL A 230 -7.28 3.61 6.25
CA VAL A 230 -8.48 2.80 6.02
C VAL A 230 -8.99 2.33 7.39
N PRO A 231 -10.26 2.56 7.74
CA PRO A 231 -10.83 2.04 8.98
C PRO A 231 -10.69 0.52 9.06
N GLY A 232 -10.26 0.01 10.21
CA GLY A 232 -10.27 -1.41 10.54
C GLY A 232 -10.59 -1.58 12.02
N PHE A 233 -11.51 -2.49 12.36
CA PHE A 233 -11.75 -2.85 13.76
C PHE A 233 -10.61 -3.73 14.30
N VAL A 234 -10.53 -3.91 15.62
CA VAL A 234 -9.66 -4.94 16.23
C VAL A 234 -9.97 -6.28 15.55
N ALA A 235 -8.98 -6.86 14.86
CA ALA A 235 -9.06 -8.03 13.96
C ALA A 235 -9.35 -7.78 12.45
N GLY A 236 -9.24 -6.55 11.93
CA GLY A 236 -9.23 -6.31 10.48
C GLY A 236 -10.58 -6.57 9.78
N LEU A 237 -11.68 -6.58 10.53
CA LEU A 237 -13.01 -6.76 9.94
C LEU A 237 -13.61 -5.40 9.60
N SER A 238 -13.72 -5.13 8.31
CA SER A 238 -14.57 -4.09 7.75
C SER A 238 -15.59 -4.78 6.84
N LEU A 239 -16.89 -4.57 7.07
CA LEU A 239 -17.96 -5.08 6.19
C LEU A 239 -17.97 -4.38 4.82
N ALA A 240 -17.05 -3.44 4.57
CA ALA A 240 -16.92 -2.76 3.31
C ALA A 240 -16.40 -3.72 2.24
N THR A 241 -17.11 -3.76 1.12
CA THR A 241 -16.70 -4.42 -0.12
C THR A 241 -16.73 -3.37 -1.22
N ASN A 242 -15.79 -3.45 -2.16
CA ASN A 242 -15.62 -2.51 -3.26
C ASN A 242 -15.72 -1.05 -2.80
N THR A 243 -14.89 -0.68 -1.84
CA THR A 243 -14.92 0.65 -1.21
C THR A 243 -13.56 1.32 -1.30
N ASP A 244 -13.55 2.54 -1.84
CA ASP A 244 -12.38 3.39 -1.98
C ASP A 244 -12.19 4.26 -0.76
N PHE A 245 -10.98 4.26 -0.22
CA PHE A 245 -10.57 5.08 0.90
C PHE A 245 -9.41 5.98 0.49
N PRO A 246 -9.50 7.31 0.69
CA PRO A 246 -8.34 8.17 0.59
C PRO A 246 -7.40 7.85 1.76
N VAL A 247 -6.16 7.50 1.44
CA VAL A 247 -5.11 7.24 2.42
C VAL A 247 -4.03 8.30 2.27
N GLU A 248 -3.78 9.04 3.35
CA GLU A 248 -2.76 10.08 3.40
C GLU A 248 -1.52 9.57 4.11
N ILE A 249 -0.35 9.72 3.47
CA ILE A 249 0.92 9.17 3.96
C ILE A 249 1.92 10.31 4.04
N GLN A 250 2.51 10.49 5.22
CA GLN A 250 3.61 11.41 5.44
C GLN A 250 4.93 10.71 5.13
N MET A 251 5.71 11.28 4.21
CA MET A 251 7.05 10.82 3.89
C MET A 251 7.96 10.80 5.12
N PRO A 252 8.92 9.86 5.21
CA PRO A 252 9.93 9.83 6.27
C PRO A 252 10.67 11.17 6.36
N ALA A 253 10.88 11.66 7.59
CA ALA A 253 11.50 12.96 7.80
C ALA A 253 12.93 12.99 7.24
N GLY A 254 13.20 14.00 6.40
CA GLY A 254 14.49 14.10 5.72
C GLY A 254 14.65 13.14 4.55
N MET A 255 13.65 12.42 4.07
CA MET A 255 13.76 11.64 2.83
C MET A 255 13.73 12.54 1.59
N THR A 256 14.56 12.22 0.60
CA THR A 256 14.57 12.86 -0.72
C THR A 256 14.22 11.83 -1.79
N CYS A 257 13.52 12.25 -2.84
CA CYS A 257 13.31 11.41 -4.02
C CYS A 257 14.48 11.62 -4.99
N ASP A 258 15.36 10.64 -5.04
CA ASP A 258 16.56 10.63 -5.87
C ASP A 258 16.57 9.43 -6.83
N GLY A 259 15.50 8.64 -6.88
CA GLY A 259 15.34 7.51 -7.79
C GLY A 259 15.11 7.94 -9.24
N THR A 260 15.58 7.08 -10.16
CA THR A 260 15.31 7.17 -11.60
C THR A 260 14.67 5.86 -12.06
N VAL A 261 13.44 5.92 -12.56
CA VAL A 261 12.62 4.74 -12.86
C VAL A 261 11.75 5.02 -14.09
N GLY A 262 11.68 4.07 -15.04
CA GLY A 262 10.77 4.18 -16.19
C GLY A 262 10.93 5.45 -17.02
N GLY A 263 12.14 6.02 -17.08
CA GLY A 263 12.43 7.28 -17.78
C GLY A 263 12.12 8.57 -16.99
N ALA A 264 11.61 8.47 -15.76
CA ALA A 264 11.43 9.60 -14.85
C ALA A 264 12.55 9.66 -13.79
N SER A 265 12.92 10.88 -13.39
CA SER A 265 13.85 11.16 -12.28
C SER A 265 13.08 11.79 -11.11
N ASN A 266 13.75 11.99 -9.96
CA ASN A 266 13.13 12.54 -8.75
C ASN A 266 11.98 11.64 -8.25
N VAL A 267 12.11 10.33 -8.44
CA VAL A 267 11.07 9.34 -8.13
C VAL A 267 11.24 8.80 -6.72
N CYS A 268 10.15 8.78 -5.97
CA CYS A 268 9.97 7.93 -4.80
C CYS A 268 8.89 6.89 -5.09
N ILE A 269 8.99 5.74 -4.44
CA ILE A 269 7.96 4.70 -4.46
C ILE A 269 7.38 4.56 -3.06
N VAL A 270 6.07 4.69 -2.93
CA VAL A 270 5.36 4.32 -1.70
C VAL A 270 4.76 2.93 -1.86
N ARG A 271 4.96 2.06 -0.86
CA ARG A 271 4.26 0.78 -0.75
C ARG A 271 3.34 0.79 0.45
N LEU A 272 2.15 0.22 0.30
CA LEU A 272 1.18 0.02 1.36
C LEU A 272 0.87 -1.46 1.48
N ARG A 273 0.75 -1.94 2.72
CA ARG A 273 0.23 -3.27 3.00
C ARG A 273 -0.63 -3.27 4.26
N ASN A 274 -1.63 -4.13 4.32
CA ASN A 274 -2.28 -4.47 5.59
C ASN A 274 -1.51 -5.57 6.34
N ASN A 275 -1.99 -5.93 7.53
CA ASN A 275 -1.36 -6.95 8.37
C ASN A 275 -2.29 -8.15 8.55
N THR A 276 -2.39 -9.00 7.52
CA THR A 276 -3.19 -10.24 7.57
C THR A 276 -2.29 -11.49 7.43
N PRO A 277 -2.59 -12.59 8.14
CA PRO A 277 -1.83 -13.84 8.01
C PRO A 277 -1.94 -14.49 6.63
N ALA A 278 -3.08 -14.29 5.95
CA ALA A 278 -3.36 -14.80 4.63
C ALA A 278 -2.39 -14.20 3.58
N GLY A 279 -1.97 -12.95 3.81
CA GLY A 279 -0.88 -12.33 3.08
C GLY A 279 -1.02 -10.83 3.22
N PRO A 280 0.03 -10.09 3.61
CA PRO A 280 -0.06 -8.65 3.56
C PRO A 280 -0.40 -8.20 2.13
N PHE A 281 -1.60 -7.63 1.97
CA PHE A 281 -2.13 -7.17 0.69
C PHE A 281 -2.06 -5.66 0.61
N GLY A 282 -1.89 -5.17 -0.61
CA GLY A 282 -1.98 -3.74 -0.86
C GLY A 282 -1.53 -3.40 -2.26
N GLY A 283 -0.58 -2.49 -2.34
CA GLY A 283 -0.06 -2.03 -3.61
C GLY A 283 0.99 -0.97 -3.42
N SER A 284 1.37 -0.35 -4.52
CA SER A 284 2.38 0.70 -4.53
C SER A 284 2.05 1.78 -5.54
N ALA A 285 2.64 2.96 -5.35
CA ALA A 285 2.47 4.11 -6.20
C ALA A 285 3.80 4.86 -6.37
N ALA A 286 3.97 5.51 -7.52
CA ALA A 286 5.11 6.37 -7.79
C ALA A 286 4.73 7.84 -7.68
N PHE A 287 5.63 8.64 -7.14
CA PHE A 287 5.46 10.09 -7.06
C PHE A 287 6.81 10.79 -7.10
N THR A 288 6.77 12.11 -7.26
CA THR A 288 7.94 12.97 -7.21
C THR A 288 7.86 13.95 -6.05
N GLN A 289 8.99 14.52 -5.65
CA GLN A 289 9.01 15.60 -4.67
C GLN A 289 8.92 16.97 -5.35
N SER A 290 8.09 17.86 -4.80
CA SER A 290 8.18 19.28 -5.16
C SER A 290 9.52 19.87 -4.71
N PRO A 291 10.01 20.96 -5.35
CA PRO A 291 11.22 21.66 -4.90
C PRO A 291 11.15 22.08 -3.42
N ALA A 292 9.98 22.54 -2.95
CA ALA A 292 9.76 22.91 -1.56
C ALA A 292 9.86 21.68 -0.65
N ALA A 293 9.27 20.55 -1.03
CA ALA A 293 9.35 19.31 -0.26
C ALA A 293 10.77 18.77 -0.11
N ARG A 294 11.52 18.80 -1.21
CA ARG A 294 12.93 18.44 -1.21
C ARG A 294 13.75 19.38 -0.32
N LYS A 295 13.51 20.69 -0.40
CA LYS A 295 14.18 21.68 0.46
C LYS A 295 13.94 21.40 1.93
N ARG A 296 12.69 21.18 2.37
CA ARG A 296 12.39 20.86 3.78
C ARG A 296 13.07 19.58 4.24
N ALA A 297 13.13 18.55 3.40
CA ALA A 297 13.84 17.32 3.74
C ALA A 297 15.34 17.56 3.96
N ILE A 298 15.97 18.35 3.11
CA ILE A 298 17.39 18.71 3.24
C ILE A 298 17.63 19.56 4.49
N GLU A 299 16.78 20.56 4.76
CA GLU A 299 16.85 21.38 5.97
C GLU A 299 16.73 20.55 7.24
N TYR A 300 15.81 19.57 7.25
CA TYR A 300 15.69 18.61 8.35
C TYR A 300 16.99 17.82 8.56
N ARG A 301 17.60 17.29 7.49
CA ARG A 301 18.88 16.57 7.57
C ARG A 301 19.99 17.46 8.14
N LEU A 302 20.09 18.71 7.68
CA LEU A 302 21.10 19.67 8.15
C LEU A 302 20.90 20.00 9.64
N LYS A 303 19.66 20.27 10.04
CA LYS A 303 19.31 20.52 11.44
C LYS A 303 19.65 19.32 12.33
N LYS A 304 19.27 18.10 11.93
CA LYS A 304 19.56 16.88 12.69
C LYS A 304 21.05 16.62 12.84
N ARG A 305 21.84 16.80 11.78
CA ARG A 305 23.31 16.70 11.86
C ARG A 305 23.91 17.75 12.80
N ALA A 306 23.37 18.97 12.83
CA ALA A 306 23.83 20.00 13.76
C ALA A 306 23.49 19.65 15.22
N GLU A 307 22.29 19.12 15.47
CA GLU A 307 21.88 18.61 16.79
C GLU A 307 22.81 17.48 17.26
N GLU A 308 23.05 16.47 16.43
CA GLU A 308 23.94 15.34 16.74
C GLU A 308 25.38 15.79 17.06
N LYS A 309 25.91 16.76 16.30
CA LYS A 309 27.23 17.34 16.57
C LYS A 309 27.27 18.04 17.93
N ARG A 310 26.24 18.83 18.24
CA ARG A 310 26.14 19.52 19.53
C ARG A 310 26.08 18.52 20.68
N ASP A 311 25.30 17.46 20.54
CA ASP A 311 25.16 16.42 21.56
C ASP A 311 26.46 15.61 21.72
N ALA A 312 27.19 15.37 20.63
CA ALA A 312 28.52 14.75 20.68
C ALA A 312 29.53 15.61 21.45
N VAL A 313 29.53 16.94 21.23
CA VAL A 313 30.38 17.88 21.98
C VAL A 313 30.00 17.87 23.47
N ALA A 314 28.71 17.94 23.80
CA ALA A 314 28.24 17.91 25.18
C ALA A 314 28.63 16.60 25.90
N ARG A 315 28.49 15.45 25.21
CA ARG A 315 28.93 14.15 25.76
C ARG A 315 30.43 14.11 26.04
N ARG A 316 31.25 14.65 25.13
CA ARG A 316 32.71 14.72 25.32
C ARG A 316 33.09 15.62 26.49
N TYR A 317 32.43 16.77 26.63
CA TYR A 317 32.66 17.69 27.75
C TYR A 317 32.29 17.05 29.09
N ASN A 318 31.13 16.40 29.19
CA ASN A 318 30.72 15.70 30.41
C ASN A 318 31.64 14.54 30.79
N ALA A 319 32.16 13.81 29.79
CA ALA A 319 33.15 12.77 30.02
C ALA A 319 34.47 13.33 30.58
N TYR A 320 34.94 14.48 30.05
CA TYR A 320 36.12 15.18 30.56
C TYR A 320 35.93 15.64 32.01
N ILE A 321 34.81 16.28 32.34
CA ILE A 321 34.52 16.71 33.72
C ILE A 321 34.49 15.52 34.68
N ARG A 322 33.89 14.39 34.29
CA ARG A 322 33.86 13.18 35.12
C ARG A 322 35.25 12.58 35.34
N SER A 323 36.13 12.60 34.35
CA SER A 323 37.51 12.12 34.55
C SER A 323 38.31 13.04 35.48
N SER A 324 38.11 14.35 35.39
CA SER A 324 38.83 15.33 36.21
C SER A 324 38.34 15.45 37.66
N SER A 325 37.16 14.89 37.98
CA SER A 325 36.63 14.85 39.36
C SER A 325 37.00 13.59 40.14
N ASN A 326 37.68 12.63 39.51
CA ASN A 326 38.14 11.38 40.12
C ASN A 326 39.66 11.37 40.38
N GLU A 327 40.34 12.50 40.15
CA GLU A 327 41.72 12.82 40.57
C GLU A 327 41.68 13.73 41.81
#